data_AF-A0A952NKG2-F1
#
_entry.id   AF-A0A952NKG2-F1
#
_cell.length_a   1.000
_cell.length_b   1.000
_cell.length_c   1.000
_cell.angle_alpha   90.00
_cell.angle_beta   90.00
_cell.angle_gamma   90.00
#
_symmetry.space_group_name_H-M   'P 1'
#
loop_
_entity.id
_entity.type
_entity.pdbx_description
1 polymer ?
#
loop_
_entity_poly.entity_id
_entity_poly.type
_entity_poly.pdbx_seq_one_letter_code
_entity_poly.pdbx_strand_id
1 'polypeptide(L)'
;MKDKKKPSSEFSELYLFGFILLVAFLWRISPQIEYLWKHLRGPVLMGLWTTAGALVVLGILKLWNKYALLKQEESITEEDSSSVFLGKAVDGGREIHLKESFRTMHAQVIGTTNAGKSESVILPWAIQDIKNGSGVLILDGKSDASFVNKLYSYVKHYGRETDFRLFALANPGPSSSFNPLKGDSAQEVTERVFSSFAFENEYYKNIQYRIFLNLVRLVFAQKETPTFSLIHRLLVDAEELEKWAVACPDEMLSRDVLRFLKLSEKDREEKTSGLETMLSHFTVGDVSVLFQETDHAIQFDEALQGNHILYFQLPTMYFPFLASATGKLVLQCFQNAVSKRQISLGGVKDGAA
;
A
#
# COMPACT_ATOMS: atom_id res chain seq x y z
N MET A 1 46.77 74.88 -5.25
CA MET A 1 48.21 75.17 -5.48
C MET A 1 49.04 73.94 -5.17
N LYS A 2 50.13 73.76 -5.93
CA LYS A 2 51.08 72.63 -6.00
C LYS A 2 50.65 71.48 -6.92
N ASP A 3 51.48 70.97 -7.82
CA ASP A 3 52.60 71.49 -8.63
C ASP A 3 52.93 70.33 -9.57
N LYS A 4 52.88 70.52 -10.89
CA LYS A 4 53.32 69.48 -11.84
C LYS A 4 54.83 69.57 -12.01
N LYS A 5 55.59 68.68 -11.38
CA LYS A 5 56.98 68.38 -11.78
C LYS A 5 56.95 67.40 -12.97
N LYS A 6 57.48 67.80 -14.13
CA LYS A 6 57.80 66.91 -15.25
C LYS A 6 58.90 65.92 -14.83
N PRO A 7 58.76 64.61 -15.03
CA PRO A 7 59.88 63.69 -14.91
C PRO A 7 60.68 63.63 -16.22
N SER A 8 61.98 63.42 -16.03
CA SER A 8 63.12 63.44 -16.93
C SER A 8 63.15 62.31 -17.97
N SER A 9 63.91 62.55 -19.05
CA SER A 9 64.07 61.76 -20.28
C SER A 9 64.65 60.34 -20.12
N GLU A 10 65.00 59.90 -18.92
CA GLU A 10 65.52 58.54 -18.68
C GLU A 10 64.39 57.48 -18.63
N PHE A 11 63.16 57.88 -18.29
CA PHE A 11 62.01 56.95 -18.28
C PHE A 11 61.57 56.53 -19.69
N SER A 12 61.74 57.38 -20.70
CA SER A 12 61.34 57.07 -22.08
C SER A 12 62.19 56.00 -22.74
N GLU A 13 63.48 55.89 -22.39
CA GLU A 13 64.38 54.92 -23.02
C GLU A 13 64.13 53.48 -22.55
N LEU A 14 63.75 53.29 -21.28
CA LEU A 14 63.43 51.98 -20.73
C LEU A 14 62.15 51.38 -21.34
N TYR A 15 61.12 52.21 -21.55
CA TYR A 15 59.89 51.79 -22.23
C TYR A 15 60.11 51.54 -23.72
N LEU A 16 60.97 52.33 -24.37
CA LEU A 16 61.32 52.12 -25.76
C LEU A 16 62.07 50.79 -25.95
N PHE A 17 63.00 50.46 -25.05
CA PHE A 17 63.73 49.19 -25.06
C PHE A 17 62.81 48.00 -24.75
N GLY A 18 61.90 48.13 -23.77
CA GLY A 18 60.88 47.14 -23.46
C GLY A 18 59.88 46.92 -24.61
N PHE A 19 59.49 47.98 -25.32
CA PHE A 19 58.63 47.92 -26.49
C PHE A 19 59.33 47.22 -27.67
N ILE A 20 60.61 47.51 -27.91
CA ILE A 20 61.40 46.83 -28.95
C ILE A 20 61.53 45.34 -28.65
N LEU A 21 61.77 44.95 -27.39
CA LEU A 21 61.82 43.54 -26.98
C LEU A 21 60.46 42.84 -27.13
N LEU A 22 59.36 43.51 -26.78
CA LEU A 22 58.01 42.98 -26.94
C LEU A 22 57.66 42.79 -28.42
N VAL A 23 57.98 43.77 -29.27
CA VAL A 23 57.75 43.69 -30.72
C VAL A 23 58.62 42.60 -31.34
N ALA A 24 59.89 42.47 -30.93
CA ALA A 24 60.77 41.40 -31.40
C ALA A 24 60.29 40.00 -30.97
N PHE A 25 59.75 39.87 -29.75
CA PHE A 25 59.15 38.64 -29.24
C PHE A 25 57.88 38.26 -29.99
N LEU A 26 56.97 39.23 -30.19
CA LEU A 26 55.75 39.04 -30.97
C LEU A 26 56.06 38.72 -32.44
N TRP A 27 57.08 39.35 -33.03
CA TRP A 27 57.50 39.07 -34.41
C TRP A 27 58.13 37.68 -34.56
N ARG A 28 58.82 37.18 -33.52
CA ARG A 28 59.41 35.83 -33.51
C ARG A 28 58.38 34.73 -33.29
N ILE A 29 57.32 35.01 -32.54
CA ILE A 29 56.22 34.05 -32.27
C ILE A 29 55.12 34.12 -33.34
N SER A 30 54.96 35.26 -34.02
CA SER A 30 54.02 35.46 -35.13
C SER A 30 54.00 34.32 -36.15
N PRO A 31 55.15 33.87 -36.72
CA PRO A 31 55.14 32.76 -37.68
C PRO A 31 54.78 31.41 -37.06
N GLN A 32 55.03 31.20 -35.76
CA GLN A 32 54.61 29.98 -35.05
C GLN A 32 53.10 29.98 -34.76
N ILE A 33 52.53 31.13 -34.42
CA ILE A 33 51.08 31.33 -34.27
C ILE A 33 50.39 31.20 -35.63
N GLU A 34 50.92 31.78 -36.70
CA GLU A 34 50.38 31.59 -38.04
C GLU A 34 50.47 30.14 -38.52
N TYR A 35 51.56 29.43 -38.21
CA TYR A 35 51.71 28.01 -38.52
C TYR A 35 50.71 27.13 -37.75
N LEU A 36 50.60 27.34 -36.43
CA LEU A 36 49.59 26.69 -35.58
C LEU A 36 48.18 27.03 -36.03
N TRP A 37 47.90 28.28 -36.40
CA TRP A 37 46.58 28.69 -36.90
C TRP A 37 46.28 28.13 -38.29
N LYS A 38 47.28 28.00 -39.19
CA LYS A 38 47.11 27.33 -40.50
C LYS A 38 46.86 25.83 -40.35
N HIS A 39 47.53 25.15 -39.42
CA HIS A 39 47.42 23.69 -39.24
C HIS A 39 46.31 23.24 -38.28
N LEU A 40 45.94 24.04 -37.27
CA LEU A 40 44.85 23.74 -36.32
C LEU A 40 43.52 24.44 -36.62
N ARG A 41 43.42 25.39 -37.57
CA ARG A 41 42.12 26.02 -37.93
C ARG A 41 41.06 25.02 -38.33
N GLY A 42 41.40 24.05 -39.18
CA GLY A 42 40.47 23.01 -39.63
C GLY A 42 39.96 22.16 -38.46
N PRO A 43 40.86 21.52 -37.67
CA PRO A 43 40.48 20.70 -36.52
C PRO A 43 39.70 21.45 -35.44
N VAL A 44 40.07 22.70 -35.11
CA VAL A 44 39.39 23.51 -34.09
C VAL A 44 38.01 23.96 -34.57
N LEU A 45 37.88 24.43 -35.82
CA LEU A 45 36.58 24.76 -36.40
C LEU A 45 35.69 23.51 -36.51
N MET A 46 36.24 22.37 -36.90
CA MET A 46 35.52 21.10 -36.93
C MET A 46 35.05 20.69 -35.54
N GLY A 47 35.89 20.85 -34.49
CA GLY A 47 35.51 20.63 -33.10
C GLY A 47 34.41 21.58 -32.60
N LEU A 48 34.42 22.85 -33.01
CA LEU A 48 33.36 23.81 -32.69
C LEU A 48 32.05 23.47 -33.41
N TRP A 49 32.10 23.04 -34.67
CA TRP A 49 30.90 22.61 -35.41
C TRP A 49 30.33 21.29 -34.89
N THR A 50 31.17 20.33 -34.50
CA THR A 50 30.69 19.08 -33.90
C THR A 50 30.09 19.31 -32.52
N THR A 51 30.69 20.17 -31.69
CA THR A 51 30.12 20.54 -30.39
C THR A 51 28.83 21.35 -30.54
N ALA A 52 28.77 22.32 -31.45
CA ALA A 52 27.54 23.06 -31.76
C ALA A 52 26.44 22.13 -32.28
N GLY A 53 26.78 21.21 -33.20
CA GLY A 53 25.86 20.19 -33.71
C GLY A 53 25.36 19.25 -32.60
N ALA A 54 26.25 18.80 -31.70
CA ALA A 54 25.88 17.99 -30.55
C ALA A 54 24.93 18.74 -29.59
N LEU A 55 25.17 20.03 -29.34
CA LEU A 55 24.29 20.86 -28.50
C LEU A 55 22.91 21.04 -29.14
N VAL A 56 22.82 21.20 -30.46
CA VAL A 56 21.55 21.27 -31.20
C VAL A 56 20.80 19.94 -31.09
N VAL A 57 21.47 18.81 -31.30
CA VAL A 57 20.87 17.47 -31.17
C VAL A 57 20.37 17.23 -29.74
N LEU A 58 21.17 17.58 -28.72
CA LEU A 58 20.75 17.49 -27.32
C LEU A 58 19.54 18.40 -27.01
N GLY A 59 19.50 19.59 -27.60
CA GLY A 59 18.36 20.51 -27.50
C GLY A 59 17.08 19.92 -28.11
N ILE A 60 17.18 19.34 -29.31
CA ILE A 60 16.06 18.67 -29.99
C ILE A 60 15.59 17.45 -29.17
N LEU A 61 16.50 16.61 -28.69
CA LEU A 61 16.16 15.46 -27.86
C LEU A 61 15.47 15.89 -26.56
N LYS A 62 15.94 16.97 -25.92
CA LYS A 62 15.32 17.51 -24.71
C LYS A 62 13.91 18.03 -24.97
N LEU A 63 13.69 18.73 -26.09
CA LEU A 63 12.37 19.19 -26.51
C LEU A 63 11.44 18.03 -26.85
N TRP A 64 11.93 17.02 -27.56
CA TRP A 64 11.15 15.84 -27.92
C TRP A 64 10.77 15.01 -26.69
N ASN A 65 11.70 14.80 -25.75
CA ASN A 65 11.39 14.16 -24.47
C ASN A 65 10.34 14.95 -23.69
N LYS A 66 10.44 16.28 -23.64
CA LYS A 66 9.44 17.12 -22.97
C LYS A 66 8.06 16.98 -23.64
N TYR A 67 8.01 16.98 -24.96
CA TYR A 67 6.76 16.78 -25.71
C TYR A 67 6.17 15.37 -25.49
N ALA A 68 7.01 14.33 -25.53
CA ALA A 68 6.58 12.96 -25.31
C ALA A 68 6.00 12.75 -23.90
N LEU A 69 6.64 13.33 -22.88
CA LEU A 69 6.14 13.30 -21.50
C LEU A 69 4.79 13.98 -21.36
N LEU A 70 4.62 15.19 -21.92
CA LEU A 70 3.34 15.90 -21.89
C LEU A 70 2.23 15.10 -22.58
N LYS A 71 2.52 14.53 -23.75
CA LYS A 71 1.56 13.70 -24.48
C LYS A 71 1.20 12.43 -23.72
N GLN A 72 2.15 11.85 -22.98
CA GLN A 72 1.90 10.71 -22.11
C GLN A 72 1.00 11.11 -20.93
N GLU A 73 1.26 12.22 -20.26
CA GLU A 73 0.41 12.74 -19.16
C GLU A 73 -1.02 13.06 -19.62
N GLU A 74 -1.17 13.68 -20.80
CA GLU A 74 -2.48 13.91 -21.41
C GLU A 74 -3.19 12.58 -21.67
N SER A 75 -2.51 11.61 -22.26
CA SER A 75 -3.09 10.28 -22.54
C SER A 75 -3.55 9.53 -21.28
N ILE A 76 -2.97 9.82 -20.11
CA ILE A 76 -3.39 9.23 -18.82
C ILE A 76 -4.68 9.90 -18.33
N THR A 77 -4.81 11.21 -18.54
CA THR A 77 -5.86 12.05 -17.93
C THR A 77 -7.07 12.35 -18.82
N GLU A 78 -7.04 11.86 -20.06
CA GLU A 78 -8.14 11.95 -21.02
C GLU A 78 -9.34 11.10 -20.63
N GLU A 79 -10.52 11.60 -21.00
CA GLU A 79 -11.79 10.87 -20.86
C GLU A 79 -11.83 9.65 -21.79
N ASP A 80 -12.22 8.52 -21.21
CA ASP A 80 -12.58 7.29 -21.91
C ASP A 80 -13.90 6.77 -21.31
N SER A 81 -14.60 5.93 -22.06
CA SER A 81 -15.78 5.17 -21.65
C SER A 81 -15.66 4.48 -20.29
N SER A 82 -14.44 4.07 -19.91
CA SER A 82 -14.11 3.40 -18.65
C SER A 82 -13.55 4.32 -17.56
N SER A 83 -13.36 5.61 -17.86
CA SER A 83 -12.59 6.51 -16.99
C SER A 83 -13.39 7.08 -15.82
N VAL A 84 -12.69 7.33 -14.71
CA VAL A 84 -13.25 7.91 -13.47
C VAL A 84 -12.95 9.39 -13.39
N PHE A 85 -13.98 10.20 -13.16
CA PHE A 85 -13.81 11.64 -13.04
C PHE A 85 -13.06 11.99 -11.75
N LEU A 86 -11.94 12.70 -11.87
CA LEU A 86 -11.14 13.16 -10.73
C LEU A 86 -11.46 14.59 -10.32
N GLY A 87 -11.79 15.45 -11.27
CA GLY A 87 -11.99 16.87 -11.02
C GLY A 87 -11.69 17.73 -12.23
N LYS A 88 -11.53 19.04 -12.00
CA LYS A 88 -11.19 20.01 -13.04
C LYS A 88 -9.85 20.64 -12.74
N ALA A 89 -9.01 20.79 -13.76
CA ALA A 89 -7.78 21.54 -13.67
C ALA A 89 -8.09 22.99 -13.25
N VAL A 90 -7.35 23.50 -12.26
CA VAL A 90 -7.50 24.88 -11.80
C VAL A 90 -7.21 25.85 -12.95
N ASP A 91 -6.20 25.52 -13.75
CA ASP A 91 -5.83 26.29 -14.93
C ASP A 91 -6.63 25.79 -16.14
N GLY A 92 -7.59 26.61 -16.58
CA GLY A 92 -8.35 26.36 -17.81
C GLY A 92 -9.57 25.44 -17.69
N GLY A 93 -9.84 24.87 -16.51
CA GLY A 93 -11.09 24.13 -16.24
C GLY A 93 -11.22 22.79 -16.97
N ARG A 94 -10.14 22.29 -17.57
CA ARG A 94 -10.10 21.00 -18.26
C ARG A 94 -10.50 19.89 -17.29
N GLU A 95 -11.40 19.01 -17.72
CA GLU A 95 -11.77 17.84 -16.92
C GLU A 95 -10.62 16.84 -16.89
N ILE A 96 -10.36 16.31 -15.70
CA ILE A 96 -9.33 15.32 -15.43
C ILE A 96 -10.05 14.03 -15.10
N HIS A 97 -9.79 13.01 -15.91
CA HIS A 97 -10.30 11.66 -15.71
C HIS A 97 -9.13 10.70 -15.46
N LEU A 98 -9.40 9.56 -14.82
CA LEU A 98 -8.41 8.51 -14.61
C LEU A 98 -8.92 7.25 -15.27
N LYS A 99 -8.23 6.79 -16.31
CA LYS A 99 -8.61 5.56 -17.02
C LYS A 99 -8.48 4.35 -16.09
N GLU A 100 -9.39 3.40 -16.24
CA GLU A 100 -9.46 2.21 -15.37
C GLU A 100 -8.16 1.39 -15.40
N SER A 101 -7.46 1.34 -16.55
CA SER A 101 -6.17 0.67 -16.66
C SER A 101 -5.13 1.21 -15.67
N PHE A 102 -5.15 2.52 -15.36
CA PHE A 102 -4.28 3.12 -14.36
C PHE A 102 -4.80 2.94 -12.93
N ARG A 103 -6.10 2.68 -12.74
CA ARG A 103 -6.70 2.37 -11.43
C ARG A 103 -6.35 0.97 -10.92
N THR A 104 -5.82 0.11 -11.80
CA THR A 104 -5.19 -1.16 -11.38
C THR A 104 -3.88 -0.93 -10.60
N MET A 105 -3.28 0.27 -10.70
CA MET A 105 -2.13 0.68 -9.89
C MET A 105 -2.59 1.30 -8.57
N HIS A 106 -1.69 1.32 -7.58
CA HIS A 106 -1.98 1.94 -6.29
C HIS A 106 -2.00 3.48 -6.39
N ALA A 107 -3.04 4.09 -5.83
CA ALA A 107 -3.15 5.53 -5.70
C ALA A 107 -2.94 5.96 -4.23
N GLN A 108 -2.23 7.07 -4.03
CA GLN A 108 -2.05 7.69 -2.72
C GLN A 108 -2.65 9.09 -2.71
N VAL A 109 -3.59 9.33 -1.80
CA VAL A 109 -4.23 10.63 -1.60
C VAL A 109 -3.75 11.21 -0.27
N ILE A 110 -2.98 12.30 -0.34
CA ILE A 110 -2.38 12.96 0.83
C ILE A 110 -3.14 14.25 1.13
N GLY A 111 -3.39 14.50 2.41
CA GLY A 111 -4.02 15.73 2.87
C GLY A 111 -4.23 15.69 4.37
N THR A 112 -4.41 16.86 5.00
CA THR A 112 -4.69 16.98 6.43
C THR A 112 -6.13 16.57 6.75
N THR A 113 -6.46 16.44 8.04
CA THR A 113 -7.86 16.28 8.48
C THR A 113 -8.67 17.48 8.01
N ASN A 114 -9.91 17.25 7.58
CA ASN A 114 -10.83 18.26 7.01
C ASN A 114 -10.38 18.88 5.67
N ALA A 115 -9.31 18.39 5.03
CA ALA A 115 -8.94 18.81 3.67
C ALA A 115 -9.88 18.28 2.56
N GLY A 116 -10.95 17.56 2.91
CA GLY A 116 -11.91 17.03 1.95
C GLY A 116 -11.54 15.69 1.32
N LYS A 117 -10.49 14.98 1.77
CA LYS A 117 -10.07 13.68 1.17
C LYS A 117 -11.22 12.69 0.97
N SER A 118 -12.01 12.45 2.02
CA SER A 118 -13.10 11.48 1.97
C SER A 118 -14.24 11.93 1.06
N GLU A 119 -14.67 13.19 1.19
CA GLU A 119 -15.84 13.73 0.47
C GLU A 119 -15.54 14.09 -0.98
N SER A 120 -14.33 14.57 -1.29
CA SER A 120 -13.97 15.07 -2.61
C SER A 120 -13.24 14.06 -3.47
N VAL A 121 -12.73 12.96 -2.89
CA VAL A 121 -11.95 11.95 -3.64
C VAL A 121 -12.52 10.54 -3.44
N ILE A 122 -12.52 10.03 -2.21
CA ILE A 122 -12.87 8.63 -1.95
C ILE A 122 -14.35 8.34 -2.24
N LEU A 123 -15.26 9.21 -1.78
CA LEU A 123 -16.69 9.02 -1.97
C LEU A 123 -17.10 9.09 -3.46
N PRO A 124 -16.68 10.09 -4.27
CA PRO A 124 -16.95 10.11 -5.70
C PRO A 124 -16.45 8.87 -6.44
N TRP A 125 -15.24 8.38 -6.12
CA TRP A 125 -14.70 7.16 -6.73
C TRP A 125 -15.54 5.95 -6.38
N ALA A 126 -15.88 5.75 -5.10
CA ALA A 126 -16.72 4.66 -4.66
C ALA A 126 -18.12 4.71 -5.33
N ILE A 127 -18.71 5.89 -5.46
CA ILE A 127 -20.01 6.07 -6.15
C ILE A 127 -19.90 5.66 -7.62
N GLN A 128 -18.82 6.03 -8.30
CA GLN A 128 -18.62 5.67 -9.69
C GLN A 128 -18.41 4.15 -9.85
N ASP A 129 -17.66 3.53 -8.95
CA ASP A 129 -17.49 2.07 -8.92
C ASP A 129 -18.81 1.35 -8.68
N ILE A 130 -19.62 1.82 -7.72
CA ILE A 130 -20.96 1.29 -7.45
C ILE A 130 -21.84 1.41 -8.69
N LYS A 131 -21.85 2.57 -9.35
CA LYS A 131 -22.59 2.81 -10.60
C LYS A 131 -22.17 1.86 -11.71
N ASN A 132 -20.88 1.57 -11.82
CA ASN A 132 -20.31 0.70 -12.85
C ASN A 132 -20.48 -0.80 -12.54
N GLY A 133 -21.05 -1.15 -11.38
CA GLY A 133 -21.23 -2.54 -10.94
C GLY A 133 -19.96 -3.19 -10.37
N SER A 134 -18.93 -2.39 -10.08
CA SER A 134 -17.68 -2.86 -9.45
C SER A 134 -17.87 -3.14 -7.95
N GLY A 135 -17.06 -4.05 -7.42
CA GLY A 135 -16.96 -4.27 -5.98
C GLY A 135 -16.14 -3.18 -5.30
N VAL A 136 -16.47 -2.87 -4.05
CA VAL A 136 -15.81 -1.81 -3.28
C VAL A 136 -15.55 -2.30 -1.85
N LEU A 137 -14.31 -2.20 -1.38
CA LEU A 137 -13.94 -2.44 0.01
C LEU A 137 -13.43 -1.14 0.64
N ILE A 138 -14.10 -0.66 1.69
CA ILE A 138 -13.69 0.54 2.42
C ILE A 138 -13.39 0.17 3.87
N LEU A 139 -12.19 0.53 4.33
CA LEU A 139 -11.78 0.46 5.73
C LEU A 139 -11.73 1.88 6.29
N ASP A 140 -12.70 2.26 7.12
CA ASP A 140 -12.79 3.59 7.71
C ASP A 140 -12.32 3.62 9.17
N GLY A 141 -11.09 4.13 9.36
CA GLY A 141 -10.48 4.33 10.67
C GLY A 141 -11.06 5.49 11.50
N LYS A 142 -11.67 6.50 10.84
CA LYS A 142 -12.29 7.66 11.50
C LYS A 142 -13.72 7.36 11.91
N SER A 143 -14.40 6.52 11.13
CA SER A 143 -15.76 6.04 11.38
C SER A 143 -16.82 7.13 11.37
N ASP A 144 -16.83 7.95 10.32
CA ASP A 144 -17.81 9.03 10.17
C ASP A 144 -19.17 8.49 9.68
N ALA A 145 -20.18 8.55 10.54
CA ALA A 145 -21.54 8.09 10.21
C ALA A 145 -22.13 8.80 8.98
N SER A 146 -21.75 10.05 8.71
CA SER A 146 -22.25 10.78 7.54
C SER A 146 -21.73 10.19 6.23
N PHE A 147 -20.51 9.64 6.24
CA PHE A 147 -19.90 9.04 5.06
C PHE A 147 -20.62 7.74 4.66
N VAL A 148 -20.83 6.83 5.61
CA VAL A 148 -21.52 5.56 5.34
C VAL A 148 -22.97 5.78 4.91
N ASN A 149 -23.67 6.73 5.52
CA ASN A 149 -25.06 7.06 5.15
C ASN A 149 -25.15 7.60 3.72
N LYS A 150 -24.22 8.48 3.31
CA LYS A 150 -24.14 8.96 1.92
C LYS A 150 -23.79 7.83 0.97
N LEU A 151 -22.79 7.01 1.29
CA LEU A 151 -22.43 5.87 0.44
C LEU A 151 -23.64 4.95 0.22
N TYR A 152 -24.35 4.61 1.31
CA TYR A 152 -25.53 3.75 1.26
C TYR A 152 -26.70 4.38 0.48
N SER A 153 -26.87 5.71 0.49
CA SER A 153 -27.88 6.35 -0.35
C SER A 153 -27.58 6.18 -1.84
N TYR A 154 -26.31 6.17 -2.24
CA TYR A 154 -25.92 5.86 -3.62
C TYR A 154 -26.03 4.37 -3.95
N VAL A 155 -25.73 3.48 -3.00
CA VAL A 155 -26.01 2.04 -3.15
C VAL A 155 -27.47 1.81 -3.49
N LYS A 156 -28.38 2.43 -2.72
CA LYS A 156 -29.82 2.41 -2.98
C LYS A 156 -30.19 3.01 -4.33
N HIS A 157 -29.60 4.16 -4.65
CA HIS A 157 -29.88 4.85 -5.91
C HIS A 157 -29.58 3.98 -7.14
N TYR A 158 -28.53 3.16 -7.08
CA TYR A 158 -28.14 2.24 -8.15
C TYR A 158 -28.69 0.81 -7.97
N GLY A 159 -29.59 0.56 -7.01
CA GLY A 159 -30.27 -0.72 -6.83
C GLY A 159 -29.36 -1.87 -6.37
N ARG A 160 -28.30 -1.55 -5.62
CA ARG A 160 -27.27 -2.51 -5.16
C ARG A 160 -27.36 -2.84 -3.67
N GLU A 161 -28.52 -2.65 -3.04
CA GLU A 161 -28.70 -2.88 -1.60
C GLU A 161 -28.39 -4.32 -1.18
N THR A 162 -28.70 -5.28 -2.04
CA THR A 162 -28.44 -6.71 -1.80
C THR A 162 -26.95 -7.04 -1.72
N ASP A 163 -26.11 -6.17 -2.27
CA ASP A 163 -24.67 -6.38 -2.40
C ASP A 163 -23.89 -5.66 -1.29
N PHE A 164 -24.57 -4.81 -0.51
CA PHE A 164 -23.97 -4.03 0.55
C PHE A 164 -23.88 -4.81 1.86
N ARG A 165 -22.69 -4.80 2.48
CA ARG A 165 -22.45 -5.34 3.82
C ARG A 165 -21.72 -4.30 4.66
N LEU A 166 -22.31 -3.98 5.81
CA LEU A 166 -21.73 -3.09 6.80
C LEU A 166 -21.15 -3.92 7.94
N PHE A 167 -19.91 -3.67 8.33
CA PHE A 167 -19.35 -4.13 9.59
C PHE A 167 -18.98 -2.89 10.41
N ALA A 168 -19.63 -2.66 11.54
CA ALA A 168 -19.36 -1.52 12.40
C ALA A 168 -19.13 -1.93 13.85
N LEU A 169 -17.90 -1.72 14.34
CA LEU A 169 -17.54 -2.03 15.72
C LEU A 169 -18.34 -1.22 16.74
N ALA A 170 -18.64 0.04 16.45
CA ALA A 170 -19.38 0.92 17.36
C ALA A 170 -20.91 0.77 17.25
N ASN A 171 -21.42 -0.02 16.29
CA ASN A 171 -22.85 -0.20 16.10
C ASN A 171 -23.17 -1.63 15.60
N PRO A 172 -23.23 -2.62 16.51
CA PRO A 172 -23.44 -4.02 16.12
C PRO A 172 -24.82 -4.31 15.53
N GLY A 173 -25.87 -3.58 15.92
CA GLY A 173 -27.25 -3.87 15.53
C GLY A 173 -27.49 -4.00 14.01
N PRO A 174 -27.10 -3.02 13.18
CA PRO A 174 -27.21 -3.11 11.72
C PRO A 174 -26.00 -3.77 11.04
N SER A 175 -25.04 -4.30 11.80
CA SER A 175 -23.81 -4.85 11.25
C SER A 175 -23.97 -6.31 10.83
N SER A 176 -23.37 -6.65 9.70
CA SER A 176 -23.04 -8.02 9.32
C SER A 176 -21.89 -8.53 10.18
N SER A 177 -21.90 -9.83 10.46
CA SER A 177 -20.81 -10.49 11.17
C SER A 177 -19.60 -10.74 10.24
N PHE A 178 -18.41 -10.84 10.83
CA PHE A 178 -17.16 -11.16 10.17
C PHE A 178 -16.34 -12.10 11.06
N ASN A 179 -16.20 -13.36 10.65
CA ASN A 179 -15.36 -14.33 11.34
C ASN A 179 -14.03 -14.51 10.59
N PRO A 180 -12.93 -13.91 11.06
CA PRO A 180 -11.63 -14.00 10.41
C PRO A 180 -10.93 -15.33 10.67
N LEU A 181 -11.48 -16.21 11.51
CA LEU A 181 -10.92 -17.55 11.73
C LEU A 181 -11.46 -18.58 10.74
N LYS A 182 -12.51 -18.25 9.97
CA LYS A 182 -12.97 -19.09 8.87
C LYS A 182 -11.93 -19.12 7.74
N GLY A 183 -11.60 -20.32 7.26
CA GLY A 183 -10.59 -20.55 6.23
C GLY A 183 -10.47 -22.03 5.86
N ASP A 184 -9.59 -22.33 4.91
CA ASP A 184 -9.49 -23.70 4.36
C ASP A 184 -8.42 -24.55 5.07
N SER A 185 -7.43 -23.89 5.69
CA SER A 185 -6.37 -24.57 6.44
C SER A 185 -6.06 -23.89 7.77
N ALA A 186 -5.72 -24.70 8.78
CA ALA A 186 -5.39 -24.19 10.10
C ALA A 186 -4.13 -23.29 10.07
N GLN A 187 -3.21 -23.59 9.15
CA GLN A 187 -2.01 -22.78 8.94
C GLN A 187 -2.37 -21.40 8.40
N GLU A 188 -3.21 -21.31 7.37
CA GLU A 188 -3.69 -20.04 6.83
C GLU A 188 -4.32 -19.16 7.93
N VAL A 189 -5.21 -19.76 8.73
CA VAL A 189 -5.89 -19.07 9.83
C VAL A 189 -4.89 -18.58 10.89
N THR A 190 -3.91 -19.41 11.25
CA THR A 190 -2.89 -19.07 12.24
C THR A 190 -1.99 -17.94 11.74
N GLU A 191 -1.49 -18.02 10.51
CA GLU A 191 -0.64 -16.99 9.92
C GLU A 191 -1.35 -15.64 9.85
N ARG A 192 -2.62 -15.64 9.42
CA ARG A 192 -3.50 -14.47 9.37
C ARG A 192 -3.67 -13.78 10.73
N VAL A 193 -3.87 -14.56 11.80
CA VAL A 193 -4.03 -14.01 13.16
C VAL A 193 -2.70 -13.45 13.68
N PHE A 194 -1.61 -14.21 13.54
CA PHE A 194 -0.31 -13.83 14.07
C PHE A 194 0.39 -12.71 13.29
N SER A 195 0.00 -12.46 12.03
CA SER A 195 0.41 -11.28 11.27
C SER A 195 -0.40 -10.03 11.66
N SER A 196 -1.62 -10.21 12.16
CA SER A 196 -2.52 -9.12 12.54
C SER A 196 -2.26 -8.62 13.97
N PHE A 197 -1.85 -9.51 14.86
CA PHE A 197 -1.59 -9.20 16.26
C PHE A 197 -0.17 -8.65 16.47
N ALA A 198 -0.01 -7.84 17.52
CA ALA A 198 1.28 -7.28 17.92
C ALA A 198 1.85 -8.10 19.08
N PHE A 199 3.07 -8.61 18.89
CA PHE A 199 3.79 -9.38 19.92
C PHE A 199 5.09 -8.66 20.25
N GLU A 200 5.34 -8.45 21.53
CA GLU A 200 6.57 -7.78 22.00
C GLU A 200 7.78 -8.72 22.00
N ASN A 201 7.54 -10.02 22.22
CA ASN A 201 8.58 -11.02 22.39
C ASN A 201 8.43 -12.15 21.36
N GLU A 202 9.47 -12.35 20.55
CA GLU A 202 9.49 -13.33 19.47
C GLU A 202 9.48 -14.79 19.97
N TYR A 203 10.11 -15.07 21.10
CA TYR A 203 10.09 -16.40 21.71
C TYR A 203 8.66 -16.79 22.12
N TYR A 204 7.96 -15.91 22.84
CA TYR A 204 6.56 -16.15 23.23
C TYR A 204 5.64 -16.20 22.02
N LYS A 205 5.85 -15.35 21.01
CA LYS A 205 5.12 -15.40 19.73
C LYS A 205 5.19 -16.79 19.10
N ASN A 206 6.38 -17.39 19.01
CA ASN A 206 6.56 -18.71 18.38
C ASN A 206 5.91 -19.84 19.19
N ILE A 207 5.92 -19.77 20.52
CA ILE A 207 5.23 -20.74 21.38
C ILE A 207 3.71 -20.61 21.20
N GLN A 208 3.20 -19.38 21.30
CA GLN A 208 1.78 -19.08 21.17
C GLN A 208 1.27 -19.45 19.78
N TYR A 209 2.08 -19.25 18.73
CA TYR A 209 1.77 -19.67 17.36
C TYR A 209 1.49 -21.17 17.30
N ARG A 210 2.39 -21.99 17.87
CA ARG A 210 2.22 -23.45 17.89
C ARG A 210 0.98 -23.89 18.67
N ILE A 211 0.72 -23.25 19.81
CA ILE A 211 -0.47 -23.55 20.62
C ILE A 211 -1.73 -23.21 19.83
N PHE A 212 -1.84 -21.99 19.30
CA PHE A 212 -2.98 -21.54 18.51
C PHE A 212 -3.20 -22.43 17.28
N LEU A 213 -2.13 -22.77 16.55
CA LEU A 213 -2.20 -23.67 15.41
C LEU A 213 -2.79 -25.03 15.79
N ASN A 214 -2.36 -25.61 16.91
CA ASN A 214 -2.90 -26.88 17.39
C ASN A 214 -4.37 -26.77 17.77
N LEU A 215 -4.79 -25.66 18.39
CA LEU A 215 -6.21 -25.41 18.69
C LEU A 215 -7.05 -25.31 17.41
N VAL A 216 -6.61 -24.56 16.41
CA VAL A 216 -7.33 -24.45 15.14
C VAL A 216 -7.37 -25.78 14.39
N ARG A 217 -6.25 -26.53 14.37
CA ARG A 217 -6.21 -27.88 13.81
C ARG A 217 -7.19 -28.82 14.51
N LEU A 218 -7.33 -28.70 15.83
CA LEU A 218 -8.23 -29.51 16.63
C LEU A 218 -9.69 -29.25 16.24
N VAL A 219 -10.04 -27.97 16.05
CA VAL A 219 -11.37 -27.56 15.59
C VAL A 219 -11.67 -28.10 14.19
N PHE A 220 -10.73 -27.95 13.26
CA PHE A 220 -10.86 -28.47 11.89
C PHE A 220 -10.94 -30.00 11.82
N ALA A 221 -10.18 -30.72 12.67
CA ALA A 221 -10.23 -32.18 12.71
C ALA A 221 -11.63 -32.71 13.10
N GLN A 222 -12.40 -31.92 13.83
CA GLN A 222 -13.79 -32.22 14.20
C GLN A 222 -14.81 -31.67 13.19
N LYS A 223 -14.36 -31.11 12.06
CA LYS A 223 -15.19 -30.47 11.02
C LYS A 223 -16.01 -29.28 11.51
N GLU A 224 -15.54 -28.63 12.56
CA GLU A 224 -16.15 -27.42 13.12
C GLU A 224 -15.47 -26.16 12.57
N THR A 225 -16.16 -25.03 12.65
CA THR A 225 -15.61 -23.73 12.25
C THR A 225 -15.05 -23.00 13.48
N PRO A 226 -13.77 -22.59 13.48
CA PRO A 226 -13.18 -21.86 14.58
C PRO A 226 -13.81 -20.47 14.69
N THR A 227 -14.03 -20.06 15.92
CA THR A 227 -14.46 -18.72 16.32
C THR A 227 -13.55 -18.26 17.46
N PHE A 228 -13.45 -16.95 17.69
CA PHE A 228 -12.62 -16.46 18.79
C PHE A 228 -13.09 -17.02 20.13
N SER A 229 -14.40 -17.14 20.35
CA SER A 229 -14.95 -17.70 21.58
C SER A 229 -14.62 -19.17 21.77
N LEU A 230 -14.70 -19.98 20.70
CA LEU A 230 -14.33 -21.40 20.79
C LEU A 230 -12.84 -21.55 21.09
N ILE A 231 -11.97 -20.86 20.34
CA ILE A 231 -10.51 -20.96 20.54
C ILE A 231 -10.11 -20.44 21.92
N HIS A 232 -10.69 -19.33 22.38
CA HIS A 232 -10.44 -18.80 23.71
C HIS A 232 -10.88 -19.78 24.81
N ARG A 233 -12.05 -20.40 24.67
CA ARG A 233 -12.53 -21.41 25.62
C ARG A 233 -11.60 -22.61 25.68
N LEU A 234 -11.17 -23.14 24.53
CA LEU A 234 -10.21 -24.24 24.45
C LEU A 234 -8.82 -23.86 24.99
N LEU A 235 -8.47 -22.58 25.00
CA LEU A 235 -7.20 -22.11 25.55
C LEU A 235 -7.22 -22.05 27.09
N VAL A 236 -8.35 -21.63 27.67
CA VAL A 236 -8.49 -21.34 29.11
C VAL A 236 -9.04 -22.53 29.89
N ASP A 237 -9.98 -23.29 29.33
CA ASP A 237 -10.60 -24.44 29.98
C ASP A 237 -9.85 -25.74 29.62
N ALA A 238 -9.02 -26.19 30.56
CA ALA A 238 -8.22 -27.41 30.41
C ALA A 238 -9.07 -28.68 30.28
N GLU A 239 -10.22 -28.75 30.96
CA GLU A 239 -11.11 -29.91 30.89
C GLU A 239 -11.81 -29.98 29.53
N GLU A 240 -12.24 -28.85 29.00
CA GLU A 240 -12.83 -28.78 27.65
C GLU A 240 -11.77 -29.10 26.58
N LEU A 241 -10.56 -28.55 26.70
CA LEU A 241 -9.46 -28.88 25.79
C LEU A 241 -9.13 -30.38 25.79
N GLU A 242 -9.12 -31.02 26.97
CA GLU A 242 -8.88 -32.46 27.09
C GLU A 242 -9.95 -33.27 26.36
N LYS A 243 -11.24 -32.93 26.53
CA LYS A 243 -12.35 -33.58 25.83
C LYS A 243 -12.19 -33.49 24.31
N TRP A 244 -11.83 -32.31 23.80
CA TRP A 244 -11.59 -32.12 22.37
C TRP A 244 -10.36 -32.89 21.88
N ALA A 245 -9.29 -32.92 22.67
CA ALA A 245 -8.06 -33.65 22.34
C ALA A 245 -8.29 -35.16 22.26
N VAL A 246 -9.05 -35.74 23.20
CA VAL A 246 -9.38 -37.18 23.21
C VAL A 246 -10.32 -37.57 22.08
N ALA A 247 -11.27 -36.69 21.71
CA ALA A 247 -12.17 -36.90 20.58
C ALA A 247 -11.50 -36.69 19.21
N CYS A 248 -10.27 -36.18 19.18
CA CYS A 248 -9.56 -35.88 17.94
C CYS A 248 -9.20 -37.16 17.15
N PRO A 249 -9.54 -37.25 15.85
CA PRO A 249 -9.15 -38.40 15.03
C PRO A 249 -7.64 -38.43 14.71
N ASP A 250 -6.95 -37.30 14.76
CA ASP A 250 -5.49 -37.22 14.55
C ASP A 250 -4.76 -37.53 15.86
N GLU A 251 -4.25 -38.76 15.98
CA GLU A 251 -3.52 -39.22 17.17
C GLU A 251 -2.29 -38.35 17.49
N MET A 252 -1.58 -37.84 16.48
CA MET A 252 -0.37 -37.05 16.70
C MET A 252 -0.75 -35.68 17.28
N LEU A 253 -1.77 -35.04 16.73
CA LEU A 253 -2.31 -33.80 17.26
C LEU A 253 -2.86 -33.98 18.68
N SER A 254 -3.61 -35.05 18.93
CA SER A 254 -4.12 -35.39 20.25
C SER A 254 -2.98 -35.49 21.28
N ARG A 255 -1.92 -36.24 20.96
CA ARG A 255 -0.74 -36.39 21.83
C ARG A 255 -0.04 -35.06 22.10
N ASP A 256 0.08 -34.19 21.10
CA ASP A 256 0.71 -32.88 21.26
C ASP A 256 -0.09 -31.95 22.18
N VAL A 257 -1.42 -31.93 22.05
CA VAL A 257 -2.32 -31.15 22.90
C VAL A 257 -2.33 -31.70 24.33
N LEU A 258 -2.42 -33.03 24.50
CA LEU A 258 -2.36 -33.67 25.81
C LEU A 258 -1.00 -33.44 26.50
N ARG A 259 0.10 -33.36 25.72
CA ARG A 259 1.42 -32.99 26.27
C ARG A 259 1.44 -31.56 26.79
N PHE A 260 0.75 -30.63 26.13
CA PHE A 260 0.60 -29.27 26.62
C PHE A 260 -0.22 -29.24 27.93
N LEU A 261 -1.29 -30.02 28.03
CA LEU A 261 -2.10 -30.15 29.25
C LEU A 261 -1.34 -30.74 30.45
N LYS A 262 -0.29 -31.55 30.21
CA LYS A 262 0.58 -32.10 31.27
C LYS A 262 1.52 -31.07 31.91
N LEU A 263 1.69 -29.90 31.31
CA LEU A 263 2.46 -28.81 31.92
C LEU A 263 1.76 -28.31 33.19
N SER A 264 2.51 -27.72 34.12
CA SER A 264 1.90 -27.07 35.28
C SER A 264 1.00 -25.92 34.83
N GLU A 265 -0.04 -25.60 35.62
CA GLU A 265 -0.95 -24.49 35.31
C GLU A 265 -0.20 -23.18 35.11
N LYS A 266 0.76 -22.89 36.00
CA LYS A 266 1.66 -21.75 35.90
C LYS A 266 2.44 -21.71 34.59
N ASP A 267 3.01 -22.85 34.15
CA ASP A 267 3.76 -22.90 32.90
C ASP A 267 2.87 -22.70 31.66
N ARG A 268 1.60 -23.13 31.74
CA ARG A 268 0.63 -22.90 30.66
C ARG A 268 0.29 -21.42 30.60
N GLU A 269 -0.09 -20.82 31.72
CA GLU A 269 -0.43 -19.40 31.83
C GLU A 269 0.72 -18.50 31.36
N GLU A 270 1.97 -18.79 31.76
CA GLU A 270 3.15 -18.04 31.30
C GLU A 270 3.31 -18.09 29.77
N LYS A 271 2.97 -19.23 29.15
CA LYS A 271 3.08 -19.41 27.70
C LYS A 271 1.88 -18.84 26.93
N THR A 272 0.69 -18.79 27.53
CA THR A 272 -0.56 -18.45 26.82
C THR A 272 -1.14 -17.08 27.15
N SER A 273 -0.78 -16.46 28.28
CA SER A 273 -1.36 -15.20 28.79
C SER A 273 -1.44 -14.08 27.75
N GLY A 274 -0.38 -13.87 26.96
CA GLY A 274 -0.38 -12.87 25.89
C GLY A 274 -1.41 -13.18 24.80
N LEU A 275 -1.48 -14.43 24.36
CA LEU A 275 -2.45 -14.88 23.36
C LEU A 275 -3.87 -14.79 23.90
N GLU A 276 -4.11 -15.27 25.12
CA GLU A 276 -5.40 -15.17 25.81
C GLU A 276 -5.88 -13.72 25.86
N THR A 277 -5.01 -12.80 26.29
CA THR A 277 -5.33 -11.36 26.35
C THR A 277 -5.79 -10.85 24.98
N MET A 278 -5.06 -11.18 23.91
CA MET A 278 -5.42 -10.76 22.56
C MET A 278 -6.72 -11.37 22.04
N LEU A 279 -7.00 -12.64 22.35
CA LEU A 279 -8.24 -13.30 21.98
C LEU A 279 -9.43 -12.74 22.78
N SER A 280 -9.24 -12.40 24.06
CA SER A 280 -10.31 -11.91 24.93
C SER A 280 -10.97 -10.63 24.43
N HIS A 281 -10.21 -9.77 23.73
CA HIS A 281 -10.72 -8.58 23.07
C HIS A 281 -11.79 -8.86 22.00
N PHE A 282 -11.84 -10.08 21.45
CA PHE A 282 -12.83 -10.50 20.46
C PHE A 282 -13.98 -11.31 21.06
N THR A 283 -13.89 -11.73 22.33
CA THR A 283 -14.87 -12.62 22.98
C THR A 283 -15.70 -11.90 24.04
N VAL A 284 -15.21 -10.80 24.58
CA VAL A 284 -15.88 -10.04 25.65
C VAL A 284 -16.56 -8.77 25.09
N GLY A 285 -17.72 -8.44 25.66
CA GLY A 285 -18.46 -7.20 25.37
C GLY A 285 -19.43 -7.29 24.21
N ASP A 286 -20.16 -6.20 23.97
CA ASP A 286 -21.28 -6.14 23.02
C ASP A 286 -20.88 -6.36 21.55
N VAL A 287 -19.59 -6.19 21.25
CA VAL A 287 -19.03 -6.32 19.89
C VAL A 287 -18.60 -7.74 19.55
N SER A 288 -18.49 -8.64 20.54
CA SER A 288 -17.96 -9.99 20.33
C SER A 288 -18.83 -10.81 19.37
N VAL A 289 -20.15 -10.57 19.39
CA VAL A 289 -21.14 -11.22 18.50
C VAL A 289 -20.80 -11.06 17.03
N LEU A 290 -20.15 -9.95 16.65
CA LEU A 290 -19.75 -9.68 15.28
C LEU A 290 -18.71 -10.66 14.76
N PHE A 291 -18.00 -11.38 15.63
CA PHE A 291 -16.91 -12.28 15.25
C PHE A 291 -17.21 -13.78 15.43
N GLN A 292 -18.37 -14.13 15.99
CA GLN A 292 -18.68 -15.53 16.34
C GLN A 292 -19.52 -16.27 15.29
N GLU A 293 -20.02 -15.57 14.28
CA GLU A 293 -20.86 -16.17 13.24
C GLU A 293 -20.07 -17.15 12.36
N THR A 294 -20.65 -18.32 12.07
CA THR A 294 -20.01 -19.37 11.25
C THR A 294 -20.59 -19.44 9.85
N ASP A 295 -21.88 -19.15 9.71
CA ASP A 295 -22.63 -19.48 8.51
C ASP A 295 -22.76 -18.26 7.61
N HIS A 296 -23.26 -17.14 8.17
CA HIS A 296 -23.64 -15.95 7.41
C HIS A 296 -22.67 -14.76 7.57
N ALA A 297 -21.42 -15.02 7.94
CA ALA A 297 -20.39 -14.00 8.05
C ALA A 297 -19.90 -13.52 6.68
N ILE A 298 -19.46 -12.26 6.58
CA ILE A 298 -18.81 -11.70 5.39
C ILE A 298 -17.66 -12.62 4.93
N GLN A 299 -17.76 -13.15 3.71
CA GLN A 299 -16.71 -13.92 3.04
C GLN A 299 -16.14 -13.11 1.87
N PHE A 300 -14.81 -12.99 1.81
CA PHE A 300 -14.15 -12.23 0.75
C PHE A 300 -14.17 -12.94 -0.60
N ASP A 301 -14.16 -14.27 -0.61
CA ASP A 301 -14.28 -15.05 -1.86
C ASP A 301 -15.61 -14.78 -2.56
N GLU A 302 -16.72 -14.81 -1.82
CA GLU A 302 -18.06 -14.46 -2.32
C GLU A 302 -18.13 -12.98 -2.71
N ALA A 303 -17.57 -12.09 -1.90
CA ALA A 303 -17.58 -10.66 -2.17
C ALA A 303 -16.84 -10.29 -3.47
N LEU A 304 -15.71 -10.95 -3.75
CA LEU A 304 -14.94 -10.76 -4.98
C LEU A 304 -15.60 -11.36 -6.22
N GLN A 305 -16.42 -12.40 -6.06
CA GLN A 305 -17.18 -13.01 -7.16
C GLN A 305 -18.46 -12.22 -7.46
N GLY A 306 -19.18 -11.81 -6.42
CA GLY A 306 -20.43 -11.06 -6.50
C GLY A 306 -20.26 -9.54 -6.57
N ASN A 307 -19.03 -9.03 -6.68
CA ASN A 307 -18.72 -7.60 -6.66
C ASN A 307 -19.35 -6.85 -5.48
N HIS A 308 -19.39 -7.45 -4.29
CA HIS A 308 -20.05 -6.86 -3.12
C HIS A 308 -19.42 -5.52 -2.70
N ILE A 309 -20.20 -4.73 -1.98
CA ILE A 309 -19.81 -3.44 -1.42
C ILE A 309 -19.65 -3.63 0.08
N LEU A 310 -18.41 -3.71 0.54
CA LEU A 310 -18.04 -3.96 1.92
C LEU A 310 -17.56 -2.67 2.59
N TYR A 311 -18.20 -2.31 3.70
CA TYR A 311 -17.81 -1.15 4.50
C TYR A 311 -17.47 -1.57 5.92
N PHE A 312 -16.20 -1.44 6.31
CA PHE A 312 -15.72 -1.71 7.66
C PHE A 312 -15.49 -0.39 8.40
N GLN A 313 -16.36 -0.09 9.36
CA GLN A 313 -16.27 1.04 10.26
C GLN A 313 -15.47 0.65 11.52
N LEU A 314 -14.21 1.08 11.57
CA LEU A 314 -13.20 0.64 12.53
C LEU A 314 -12.63 1.84 13.31
N PRO A 315 -13.34 2.38 14.33
CA PRO A 315 -12.95 3.62 14.99
C PRO A 315 -11.68 3.42 15.82
N THR A 316 -10.52 3.70 15.24
CA THR A 316 -9.21 3.38 15.86
C THR A 316 -8.90 4.22 17.08
N MET A 317 -9.53 5.37 17.26
CA MET A 317 -9.42 6.16 18.50
C MET A 317 -10.30 5.61 19.63
N TYR A 318 -11.44 4.98 19.30
CA TYR A 318 -12.37 4.45 20.29
C TYR A 318 -12.00 3.02 20.70
N PHE A 319 -11.58 2.21 19.73
CA PHE A 319 -11.10 0.83 19.93
C PHE A 319 -9.68 0.64 19.39
N PRO A 320 -8.62 1.15 20.05
CA PRO A 320 -7.25 1.13 19.50
C PRO A 320 -6.74 -0.25 19.13
N PHE A 321 -6.92 -1.24 20.02
CA PHE A 321 -6.52 -2.62 19.74
C PHE A 321 -7.47 -3.27 18.73
N LEU A 322 -8.76 -3.36 19.07
CA LEU A 322 -9.73 -4.14 18.29
C LEU A 322 -9.90 -3.62 16.87
N ALA A 323 -9.98 -2.30 16.65
CA ALA A 323 -10.09 -1.72 15.31
C ALA A 323 -8.83 -1.96 14.47
N SER A 324 -7.65 -1.79 15.06
CA SER A 324 -6.37 -2.03 14.38
C SER A 324 -6.19 -3.51 14.00
N ALA A 325 -6.44 -4.40 14.96
CA ALA A 325 -6.37 -5.84 14.73
C ALA A 325 -7.41 -6.30 13.70
N THR A 326 -8.66 -5.82 13.79
CA THR A 326 -9.71 -6.13 12.82
C THR A 326 -9.36 -5.64 11.42
N GLY A 327 -8.84 -4.41 11.28
CA GLY A 327 -8.42 -3.87 9.99
C GLY A 327 -7.32 -4.71 9.34
N LYS A 328 -6.33 -5.16 10.13
CA LYS A 328 -5.30 -6.09 9.63
C LYS A 328 -5.89 -7.45 9.26
N LEU A 329 -6.76 -8.01 10.08
CA LEU A 329 -7.44 -9.29 9.78
C LEU A 329 -8.24 -9.20 8.48
N VAL A 330 -8.95 -8.10 8.24
CA VAL A 330 -9.66 -7.84 6.99
C VAL A 330 -8.70 -7.81 5.81
N LEU A 331 -7.58 -7.08 5.91
CA LEU A 331 -6.57 -7.02 4.84
C LEU A 331 -5.94 -8.39 4.56
N GLN A 332 -5.67 -9.18 5.59
CA GLN A 332 -5.14 -10.54 5.44
C GLN A 332 -6.17 -11.48 4.80
N CYS A 333 -7.45 -11.42 5.20
CA CYS A 333 -8.51 -12.20 4.56
C CYS A 333 -8.68 -11.83 3.08
N PHE A 334 -8.66 -10.52 2.79
CA PHE A 334 -8.73 -10.01 1.42
C PHE A 334 -7.54 -10.48 0.57
N GLN A 335 -6.32 -10.38 1.10
CA GLN A 335 -5.11 -10.86 0.44
C GLN A 335 -5.18 -12.37 0.15
N ASN A 336 -5.68 -13.17 1.09
CA ASN A 336 -5.84 -14.60 0.91
C ASN A 336 -6.85 -14.91 -0.20
N ALA A 337 -8.01 -14.25 -0.23
CA ALA A 337 -9.02 -14.43 -1.27
C ALA A 337 -8.48 -14.05 -2.67
N VAL A 338 -7.71 -12.96 -2.77
CA VAL A 338 -7.02 -12.57 -4.02
C VAL A 338 -5.99 -13.61 -4.43
N SER A 339 -5.21 -14.14 -3.49
CA SER A 339 -4.19 -15.17 -3.76
C SER A 339 -4.82 -16.47 -4.27
N LYS A 340 -5.90 -16.94 -3.64
CA LYS A 340 -6.67 -18.11 -4.09
C LYS A 340 -7.16 -17.95 -5.54
N ARG A 341 -7.63 -16.75 -5.89
CA ARG A 341 -8.06 -16.43 -7.26
C ARG A 341 -6.89 -16.47 -8.25
N GLN A 342 -5.71 -16.00 -7.87
CA GLN A 342 -4.52 -16.08 -8.73
C GLN A 342 -4.06 -17.52 -8.95
N ILE A 343 -4.04 -18.34 -7.90
CA ILE A 343 -3.64 -19.75 -7.97
C ILE A 343 -4.61 -20.53 -8.86
N SER A 344 -5.92 -20.35 -8.66
CA SER A 344 -6.96 -21.01 -9.48
C SER A 344 -6.91 -20.59 -10.95
N LEU A 345 -6.65 -19.32 -11.25
CA LEU A 345 -6.44 -18.84 -12.63
C LEU A 345 -5.18 -19.42 -13.29
N GLY A 346 -4.14 -19.72 -12.50
CA GLY A 346 -2.92 -20.37 -12.98
C GLY A 346 -3.11 -21.84 -13.37
N GLY A 347 -4.04 -22.55 -12.71
CA GLY A 347 -4.29 -23.99 -12.95
C GLY A 347 -5.07 -24.32 -14.22
N VAL A 348 -5.68 -23.33 -14.89
CA VAL A 348 -6.50 -23.55 -16.10
C VAL A 348 -5.66 -23.56 -17.39
N LYS A 349 -4.36 -23.26 -17.33
CA LYS A 349 -3.51 -23.20 -18.54
C LYS A 349 -2.99 -24.55 -19.07
N ASP A 350 -3.15 -25.65 -18.33
CA ASP A 350 -2.64 -26.97 -18.73
C ASP A 350 -3.72 -27.96 -19.24
N GLY A 351 -4.95 -27.48 -19.48
CA GLY A 351 -6.10 -28.34 -19.82
C GLY A 351 -6.73 -28.13 -21.20
N ALA A 352 -6.19 -27.24 -22.04
CA ALA A 352 -6.68 -27.04 -23.41
C ALA A 352 -5.62 -27.51 -24.41
N ALA A 353 -5.61 -28.82 -24.68
CA ALA A 353 -4.99 -29.42 -25.85
C ALA A 353 -6.02 -29.54 -26.98
#